data_AF-A0A260YU75-F1
#
_entry.id   AF-A0A260YU75-F1
#
_cell.length_a   1.000
_cell.length_b   1.000
_cell.length_c   1.000
_cell.angle_alpha   90.00
_cell.angle_beta   90.00
_cell.angle_gamma   90.00
#
_symmetry.space_group_name_H-M   'P 1'
#
loop_
_entity.id
_entity.type
_entity.pdbx_description
1 polymer ?
#
loop_
_entity_poly.entity_id
_entity_poly.type
_entity_poly.pdbx_seq_one_letter_code
_entity_poly.pdbx_strand_id
1 'polypeptide(L)'
;MLTDEIPSGTRITEVVTVAPKCYALKMENENGKVSYTIKSKGMTLNCATMEHVSFEKMKKMMEDYVAGVEVTPLCGTKMSMKRPTKRPLGEMTSSILTKRMRPVTDKGVLADGWTLPYGCLDSDTQLVENYPH
;
A
#
# COMPACT_ATOMS: atom_id res chain seq x y z
N MET A 1 2.37 10.81 -20.96
CA MET A 1 2.64 9.40 -21.29
C MET A 1 2.49 8.61 -20.00
N LEU A 2 1.53 7.69 -19.93
CA LEU A 2 1.37 6.79 -18.77
C LEU A 2 2.46 5.73 -18.84
N THR A 3 3.10 5.40 -17.71
CA THR A 3 4.09 4.33 -17.63
C THR A 3 3.38 3.05 -17.23
N ASP A 4 3.46 2.02 -18.08
CA ASP A 4 2.92 0.71 -17.76
C ASP A 4 3.77 0.06 -16.66
N GLU A 5 3.16 -0.21 -15.51
CA GLU A 5 3.84 -0.88 -14.39
C GLU A 5 4.08 -2.37 -14.66
N ILE A 6 3.34 -2.93 -15.64
CA ILE A 6 3.39 -4.32 -16.03
C ILE A 6 4.18 -4.41 -17.33
N PRO A 7 5.35 -5.05 -17.34
CA PRO A 7 6.10 -5.26 -18.58
C PRO A 7 5.28 -6.07 -19.59
N SER A 8 5.40 -5.74 -20.88
CA SER A 8 4.75 -6.49 -21.96
C SER A 8 5.12 -7.98 -21.91
N GLY A 9 4.14 -8.86 -22.12
CA GLY A 9 4.34 -10.32 -22.03
C GLY A 9 4.37 -10.87 -20.61
N THR A 10 3.94 -10.08 -19.62
CA THR A 10 3.82 -10.52 -18.22
C THR A 10 2.38 -10.41 -17.75
N ARG A 11 1.94 -11.39 -16.95
CA ARG A 11 0.61 -11.43 -16.35
C ARG A 11 0.72 -11.35 -14.84
N ILE A 12 -0.13 -10.54 -14.22
CA ILE A 12 -0.30 -10.56 -12.76
C ILE A 12 -1.03 -11.84 -12.37
N THR A 13 -0.40 -12.65 -11.51
CA THR A 13 -0.99 -13.88 -10.96
C THR A 13 -1.59 -13.66 -9.59
N GLU A 14 -1.03 -12.74 -8.80
CA GLU A 14 -1.48 -12.47 -7.45
C GLU A 14 -1.19 -11.02 -7.04
N VAL A 15 -2.10 -10.43 -6.27
CA VAL A 15 -2.01 -9.06 -5.78
C VAL A 15 -2.28 -9.03 -4.29
N VAL A 16 -1.43 -8.32 -3.54
CA VAL A 16 -1.63 -8.06 -2.12
C VAL A 16 -1.66 -6.56 -1.88
N THR A 17 -2.70 -6.07 -1.24
CA THR A 17 -2.86 -4.67 -0.85
C THR A 17 -2.92 -4.57 0.67
N VAL A 18 -2.02 -3.80 1.27
CA VAL A 18 -1.95 -3.64 2.74
C VAL A 18 -2.56 -2.32 3.18
N ALA A 19 -2.24 -1.25 2.45
CA ALA A 19 -2.69 0.10 2.77
C ALA A 19 -2.73 0.94 1.49
N PRO A 20 -3.31 2.16 1.51
CA PRO A 20 -3.30 3.04 0.36
C PRO A 20 -1.89 3.26 -0.19
N LYS A 21 -1.68 2.90 -1.46
CA LYS A 21 -0.39 3.01 -2.16
C LYS A 21 0.72 2.11 -1.56
N CYS A 22 0.32 1.02 -0.89
CA CYS A 22 1.18 -0.04 -0.38
C CYS A 22 0.67 -1.40 -0.88
N TYR A 23 1.25 -1.90 -1.98
CA TYR A 23 0.84 -3.14 -2.62
C TYR A 23 2.03 -3.94 -3.16
N ALA A 24 1.82 -5.23 -3.36
CA ALA A 24 2.77 -6.13 -3.98
C ALA A 24 2.08 -6.93 -5.09
N LEU A 25 2.76 -7.05 -6.23
CA LEU A 25 2.32 -7.80 -7.40
C LEU A 25 3.25 -8.99 -7.59
N LYS A 26 2.66 -10.17 -7.77
CA LYS A 26 3.34 -11.36 -8.30
C LYS A 26 3.00 -11.47 -9.77
N MET A 27 4.02 -11.55 -10.61
CA MET A 27 3.87 -11.57 -12.06
C MET A 27 4.58 -12.80 -12.62
N GLU A 28 4.03 -13.34 -13.69
CA GLU A 28 4.59 -14.47 -14.42
C GLU A 28 4.73 -14.11 -15.89
N ASN A 29 5.90 -14.41 -16.46
CA ASN A 29 6.19 -14.22 -17.88
C ASN A 29 5.76 -15.45 -18.69
N GLU A 30 5.70 -15.33 -20.02
CA GLU A 30 5.43 -16.45 -20.95
C GLU A 30 6.33 -17.69 -20.73
N ASN A 31 7.55 -17.49 -20.21
CA ASN A 31 8.50 -18.57 -19.91
C ASN A 31 8.31 -19.21 -18.50
N GLY A 32 7.23 -18.86 -17.78
CA GLY A 32 6.97 -19.33 -16.41
C GLY A 32 7.86 -18.69 -15.34
N LYS A 33 8.65 -17.67 -15.69
CA LYS A 33 9.52 -16.97 -14.73
C LYS A 33 8.67 -16.03 -13.86
N VAL A 34 8.74 -16.24 -12.55
CA VAL A 34 8.05 -15.40 -11.56
C VAL A 34 8.90 -14.19 -11.20
N SER A 35 8.26 -13.02 -11.13
CA SER A 35 8.85 -11.77 -10.65
C SER A 35 7.91 -11.06 -9.67
N TYR A 36 8.47 -10.21 -8.82
CA TYR A 36 7.74 -9.48 -7.79
C TYR A 36 7.99 -7.99 -7.92
N THR A 37 6.93 -7.21 -7.86
CA THR A 37 7.00 -5.74 -7.79
C THR A 37 6.32 -5.28 -6.51
N ILE A 38 7.04 -4.55 -5.68
CA ILE A 38 6.52 -4.01 -4.40
C ILE A 38 6.51 -2.49 -4.48
N LYS A 39 5.39 -1.89 -4.10
CA LYS A 39 5.25 -0.45 -3.88
C LYS A 39 4.90 -0.24 -2.42
N SER A 40 5.71 0.53 -1.70
CA SER A 40 5.51 0.82 -0.29
C SER A 40 5.67 2.32 -0.04
N LYS A 41 4.59 3.09 -0.21
CA LYS A 41 4.66 4.54 -0.07
C LYS A 41 5.19 4.97 1.31
N GLY A 42 6.15 5.89 1.28
CA GLY A 42 6.75 6.43 2.49
C GLY A 42 7.77 5.51 3.15
N MET A 43 8.23 4.48 2.43
CA MET A 43 9.37 3.64 2.79
C MET A 43 10.39 3.66 1.65
N THR A 44 11.66 3.63 2.01
CA THR A 44 12.78 3.48 1.10
C THR A 44 13.04 1.99 0.92
N LEU A 45 12.86 1.48 -0.30
CA LEU A 45 13.15 0.09 -0.65
C LEU A 45 14.65 -0.07 -0.90
N ASN A 46 15.41 -0.30 0.17
CA ASN A 46 16.80 -0.74 0.13
C ASN A 46 16.89 -2.26 0.41
N CYS A 47 18.04 -2.88 0.20
CA CYS A 47 18.22 -4.32 0.40
C CYS A 47 17.77 -4.78 1.79
N ALA A 48 18.15 -4.04 2.84
CA ALA A 48 17.75 -4.32 4.22
C ALA A 48 16.22 -4.24 4.42
N THR A 49 15.54 -3.28 3.79
CA THR A 49 14.08 -3.16 3.88
C THR A 49 13.39 -4.25 3.06
N MET A 50 13.96 -4.68 1.93
CA MET A 50 13.40 -5.77 1.13
C MET A 50 13.47 -7.13 1.84
N GLU A 51 14.43 -7.33 2.75
CA GLU A 51 14.43 -8.50 3.64
C GLU A 51 13.21 -8.52 4.57
N HIS A 52 12.73 -7.36 5.01
CA HIS A 52 11.59 -7.24 5.93
C HIS A 52 10.26 -7.02 5.22
N VAL A 53 10.27 -6.46 4.01
CA VAL A 53 9.10 -6.13 3.19
C VAL A 53 9.20 -6.92 1.89
N SER A 54 8.66 -8.14 1.92
CA SER A 54 8.56 -9.03 0.77
C SER A 54 7.09 -9.36 0.47
N PHE A 55 6.83 -9.88 -0.74
CA PHE A 55 5.48 -10.29 -1.15
C PHE A 55 4.85 -11.26 -0.13
N GLU A 56 5.57 -12.32 0.25
CA GLU A 56 5.10 -13.32 1.21
C GLU A 56 4.80 -12.75 2.59
N LYS A 57 5.63 -11.81 3.07
CA LYS A 57 5.40 -11.15 4.36
C LYS A 57 4.19 -10.23 4.34
N MET A 58 3.97 -9.52 3.22
CA MET A 58 2.77 -8.71 3.03
C MET A 58 1.52 -9.57 2.92
N LYS A 59 1.61 -10.70 2.22
CA LYS A 59 0.51 -11.68 2.10
C LYS A 59 0.12 -12.23 3.46
N LYS A 60 1.09 -12.79 4.20
CA LYS A 60 0.87 -13.32 5.55
C LYS A 60 0.26 -12.28 6.48
N MET A 61 0.77 -11.05 6.45
CA MET A 61 0.20 -9.94 7.24
C MET A 61 -1.29 -9.70 6.94
N MET A 62 -1.70 -9.79 5.67
CA MET A 62 -3.10 -9.61 5.28
C MET A 62 -3.96 -10.82 5.62
N GLU A 63 -3.43 -12.04 5.49
CA GLU A 63 -4.09 -13.27 5.94
C GLU A 63 -4.35 -13.23 7.46
N ASP A 64 -3.33 -12.88 8.26
CA ASP A 64 -3.44 -12.72 9.71
C ASP A 64 -4.47 -11.63 10.06
N TYR A 65 -4.48 -10.51 9.32
CA TYR A 65 -5.43 -9.42 9.51
C TYR A 65 -6.87 -9.83 9.23
N VAL A 66 -7.11 -10.53 8.11
CA VAL A 66 -8.44 -11.02 7.72
C VAL A 66 -8.93 -12.09 8.69
N ALA A 67 -8.03 -12.94 9.22
CA ALA A 67 -8.35 -13.93 10.23
C ALA A 67 -8.60 -13.34 11.63
N GLY A 68 -8.44 -12.03 11.82
CA GLY A 68 -8.63 -11.36 13.12
C GLY A 68 -7.52 -11.65 14.14
N VAL A 69 -6.36 -12.14 13.69
CA VAL A 69 -5.18 -12.41 14.54
C VAL A 69 -4.36 -11.12 14.73
N GLU A 70 -3.61 -11.03 15.83
CA GLU A 70 -2.73 -9.88 16.06
C GLU A 70 -1.65 -9.78 14.96
N VAL A 71 -1.64 -8.66 14.26
CA VAL A 71 -0.74 -8.43 13.12
C VAL A 71 0.55 -7.74 13.55
N THR A 72 1.69 -8.37 13.27
CA THR A 72 3.00 -7.74 13.46
C THR A 72 3.32 -6.76 12.31
N PRO A 73 3.57 -5.46 12.58
CA PRO A 73 3.88 -4.49 11.53
C PRO A 73 5.21 -4.76 10.80
N LEU A 74 5.22 -4.65 9.47
CA LEU A 74 6.46 -4.70 8.70
C LEU A 74 7.21 -3.38 8.88
N CYS A 75 8.50 -3.46 9.19
CA CYS A 75 9.34 -2.29 9.44
C CYS A 75 10.29 -2.05 8.27
N GLY A 76 10.49 -0.78 7.95
CA GLY A 76 11.50 -0.35 6.98
C GLY A 76 11.94 1.07 7.26
N THR A 77 12.81 1.59 6.41
CA THR A 77 13.36 2.93 6.60
C THR A 77 12.63 3.98 5.78
N LYS A 78 12.61 5.21 6.27
CA LYS A 78 12.05 6.38 5.59
C LYS A 78 13.02 7.55 5.76
N MET A 79 13.31 8.24 4.66
CA MET A 79 13.96 9.55 4.74
C MET A 79 12.93 10.64 5.09
N SER A 80 13.22 11.44 6.10
CA SER A 80 12.38 12.55 6.53
C SER A 80 13.18 13.83 6.59
N MET A 81 12.69 14.86 5.90
CA MET A 81 13.21 16.22 6.00
C MET A 81 12.31 17.03 6.93
N LYS A 82 12.90 17.77 7.87
CA LYS A 82 12.19 18.65 8.79
C LYS A 82 12.77 20.06 8.69
N ARG A 83 11.86 21.02 8.58
CA ARG A 83 12.18 22.44 8.71
C ARG A 83 12.10 22.82 10.20
N PRO A 84 13.06 23.62 10.72
CA PRO A 84 13.04 24.01 12.12
C PRO A 84 11.82 24.89 12.43
N THR A 85 11.04 24.48 13.45
CA THR A 85 9.76 25.11 13.81
C THR A 85 9.91 26.58 14.22
N LYS A 86 11.00 26.92 14.91
CA LYS A 86 11.25 28.28 15.42
C LYS A 86 11.91 29.21 14.40
N ARG A 87 12.46 28.69 13.29
CA ARG A 87 13.13 29.47 12.24
C ARG A 87 12.70 28.92 10.89
N PRO A 88 11.59 29.41 10.30
CA PRO A 88 11.05 28.87 9.05
C PRO A 88 11.98 29.01 7.84
N LEU A 89 12.98 29.89 7.91
CA LEU A 89 14.05 30.05 6.92
C LEU A 89 15.39 29.43 7.39
N GLY A 90 15.39 28.71 8.50
CA GLY A 90 16.55 28.01 9.03
C GLY A 90 16.88 26.75 8.24
N GLU A 91 18.07 26.20 8.50
CA GLU A 91 18.60 25.04 7.81
C GLU A 91 17.68 23.82 7.92
N MET A 92 17.45 23.15 6.79
CA MET A 92 16.69 21.92 6.76
C MET A 92 17.52 20.77 7.32
N THR A 93 16.90 19.94 8.15
CA THR A 93 17.53 18.72 8.67
C THR A 93 16.93 17.50 7.98
N SER A 94 17.78 16.58 7.53
CA SER A 94 17.38 15.27 7.03
C SER A 94 17.69 14.20 8.07
N SER A 95 16.80 13.23 8.22
CA SER A 95 16.95 12.11 9.15
C SER A 95 16.38 10.84 8.54
N ILE A 96 16.97 9.70 8.90
CA ILE A 96 16.44 8.38 8.57
C ILE A 96 15.59 7.92 9.76
N LEU A 97 14.33 7.61 9.51
CA LEU A 97 13.36 7.16 10.51
C LEU A 97 12.86 5.76 10.17
N THR A 98 12.44 5.00 11.19
CA THR A 98 11.74 3.73 10.97
C THR A 98 10.28 4.00 10.65
N LYS A 99 9.79 3.44 9.55
CA LYS A 99 8.37 3.44 9.17
C LYS A 99 7.82 2.03 9.38
N ARG A 100 6.64 1.97 10.03
CA ARG A 100 5.87 0.74 10.19
C ARG A 100 4.74 0.71 9.16
N MET A 101 4.65 -0.39 8.41
CA MET A 101 3.53 -0.73 7.55
C MET A 101 2.56 -1.60 8.34
N ARG A 102 1.28 -1.24 8.29
CA ARG A 102 0.17 -1.98 8.93
C ARG A 102 -0.98 -2.03 7.93
N PRO A 103 -1.85 -3.04 8.02
CA PRO A 103 -3.13 -3.01 7.34
C PRO A 103 -3.90 -1.75 7.76
N VAL A 104 -4.28 -0.92 6.80
CA VAL A 104 -5.08 0.30 7.06
C VAL A 104 -6.08 0.46 5.93
N THR A 105 -7.36 0.56 6.28
CA THR A 105 -8.43 0.99 5.37
C THR A 105 -8.93 2.36 5.80
N ASP A 106 -8.63 3.40 5.02
CA ASP A 106 -9.06 4.78 5.26
C ASP A 106 -10.27 5.19 4.39
N LYS A 107 -10.68 4.32 3.45
CA LYS A 107 -11.74 4.58 2.46
C LYS A 107 -12.83 3.50 2.39
N GLY A 108 -12.89 2.63 3.38
CA GLY A 108 -13.89 1.58 3.44
C GLY A 108 -13.66 0.65 4.62
N VAL A 109 -14.51 -0.37 4.70
CA VAL A 109 -14.35 -1.50 5.62
C VAL A 109 -13.75 -2.66 4.83
N LEU A 110 -12.71 -3.30 5.37
CA LEU A 110 -12.26 -4.59 4.85
C LEU A 110 -13.10 -5.68 5.53
N ALA A 111 -13.86 -6.44 4.75
CA ALA A 111 -14.65 -7.58 5.22
C ALA A 111 -14.28 -8.80 4.36
N ASP A 112 -13.78 -9.86 5.00
CA ASP A 112 -13.44 -11.14 4.36
C ASP A 112 -12.53 -11.02 3.12
N GLY A 113 -11.56 -10.09 3.17
CA GLY A 113 -10.64 -9.82 2.06
C GLY A 113 -11.20 -8.90 0.96
N TRP A 114 -12.44 -8.44 1.08
CA TRP A 114 -13.07 -7.46 0.19
C TRP A 114 -13.05 -6.07 0.82
N THR A 115 -12.84 -5.04 0.00
CA THR A 115 -12.99 -3.65 0.45
C THR A 115 -14.38 -3.14 0.08
N LEU A 116 -15.20 -2.84 1.09
CA LEU A 116 -16.47 -2.13 0.92
C LEU A 116 -16.20 -0.63 1.04
N PRO A 117 -16.23 0.14 -0.07
CA PRO A 117 -15.98 1.57 -0.02
C PRO A 117 -17.14 2.32 0.66
N TYR A 118 -16.82 3.42 1.34
CA TYR A 118 -17.85 4.33 1.85
C TYR A 118 -18.53 5.09 0.70
N GLY A 119 -19.80 5.43 0.89
CA GLY A 119 -20.57 6.21 -0.08
C GLY A 119 -21.15 5.39 -1.25
N CYS A 120 -20.99 4.07 -1.24
CA CYS A 120 -21.83 3.20 -2.04
C CYS A 120 -23.21 3.12 -1.39
N LEU A 121 -24.22 3.58 -2.13
CA LEU A 121 -25.62 3.41 -1.76
C LEU A 121 -26.08 2.03 -2.22
N ASP A 122 -27.06 1.46 -1.52
CA ASP A 122 -27.73 0.25 -1.99
C ASP A 122 -28.35 0.50 -3.36
N SER A 123 -28.45 -0.54 -4.19
CA SER A 123 -28.99 -0.46 -5.55
C SER A 123 -30.39 0.17 -5.61
N ASP A 124 -31.15 0.04 -4.52
CA ASP A 124 -32.52 0.52 -4.39
C ASP A 124 -32.62 1.94 -3.81
N THR A 125 -31.48 2.59 -3.54
CA THR A 125 -31.48 3.94 -2.97
C THR A 125 -31.89 4.96 -4.03
N GLN A 126 -33.04 5.60 -3.84
CA GLN A 126 -33.44 6.72 -4.69
C GLN A 126 -32.51 7.92 -4.47
N LEU A 127 -31.78 8.29 -5.51
CA LEU A 127 -31.00 9.51 -5.56
C LEU A 127 -31.95 10.70 -5.68
N VAL A 128 -31.94 11.57 -4.66
CA VAL A 128 -32.64 12.86 -4.72
C VAL A 128 -31.66 13.91 -5.23
N GLU A 129 -31.98 14.57 -6.34
CA GLU A 129 -31.21 15.72 -6.81
C GLU A 129 -31.33 16.86 -5.80
N ASN A 130 -30.26 17.10 -5.03
CA ASN A 130 -30.19 18.15 -4.01
C ASN A 130 -29.04 19.13 -4.28
N TYR A 131 -28.64 19.27 -5.54
CA TYR A 131 -27.65 20.25 -5.97
C TYR A 131 -28.33 21.28 -6.89
N PRO A 132 -28.26 22.59 -6.61
CA PRO A 132 -28.75 23.60 -7.52
C PRO A 132 -27.88 23.63 -8.78
N HIS A 133 -28.52 23.69 -9.94
CA HIS A 133 -27.89 23.87 -11.25
C HIS A 133 -27.26 25.27 -11.41
#